data_AF-L1K3V1-F1
#
_entry.id   AF-L1K3V1-F1
#
_cell.length_a   1.000
_cell.length_b   1.000
_cell.length_c   1.000
_cell.angle_alpha   90.00
_cell.angle_beta   90.00
_cell.angle_gamma   90.00
#
_symmetry.space_group_name_H-M   'P 1'
#
loop_
_entity.id
_entity.type
_entity.pdbx_description
1 polymer ?
#
loop_
_entity_poly.entity_id
_entity_poly.type
_entity_poly.pdbx_seq_one_letter_code
_entity_poly.pdbx_strand_id
1 'polypeptide(L)'
;SPWLAVDLGEGRGLIATAYSIMHGSGSSSNAMRSWRFEGSNNKNSWITLREHLNDPRMQTPGQVETFFLHNLDKEVTRLQAFRYFRILLTGPNSSNFFRLCACRLELYGRY
;
A
#
# COMPACT_ATOMS: atom_id res chain seq x y z
N SER A 1 -12.16 -7.00 5.11
CA SER A 1 -11.74 -6.49 3.79
C SER A 1 -10.51 -7.23 3.30
N PRO A 2 -10.32 -7.38 1.97
CA PRO A 2 -9.13 -8.00 1.39
C PRO A 2 -7.86 -7.20 1.67
N TRP A 3 -6.74 -7.91 1.80
CA TRP A 3 -5.43 -7.31 2.01
C TRP A 3 -4.30 -8.14 1.40
N LEU A 4 -3.17 -7.50 1.15
CA LEU A 4 -1.89 -8.11 0.77
C LEU A 4 -0.84 -7.61 1.76
N ALA A 5 -0.01 -8.48 2.32
CA ALA A 5 1.04 -8.10 3.25
C ALA A 5 2.40 -8.73 2.90
N VAL A 6 3.47 -8.06 3.31
CA VAL A 6 4.86 -8.47 3.16
C VAL A 6 5.52 -8.47 4.53
N ASP A 7 6.31 -9.51 4.79
CA ASP A 7 7.23 -9.62 5.93
C ASP A 7 8.66 -9.45 5.41
N LEU A 8 9.38 -8.45 5.90
CA LEU A 8 10.78 -8.23 5.50
C LEU A 8 11.73 -9.27 6.11
N GLY A 9 11.31 -10.01 7.14
CA GLY A 9 12.10 -10.98 7.87
C GLY A 9 12.53 -10.50 9.26
N GLU A 10 12.99 -11.44 10.07
CA GLU A 10 13.47 -11.14 11.42
C GLU A 10 14.70 -10.22 11.41
N GLY A 11 14.78 -9.31 12.38
CA GLY A 11 15.86 -8.32 12.47
C GLY A 11 15.85 -7.24 11.39
N ARG A 12 14.88 -7.26 10.47
CA ARG A 12 14.78 -6.30 9.36
C ARG A 12 13.65 -5.31 9.61
N GLY A 13 13.92 -4.06 9.29
CA GLY A 13 12.94 -2.98 9.29
C GLY A 13 13.22 -2.03 8.14
N LEU A 14 12.19 -1.32 7.70
CA LEU A 14 12.32 -0.29 6.68
C LEU A 14 11.63 0.98 7.17
N ILE A 15 12.35 2.09 7.15
CA ILE A 15 11.75 3.42 7.25
C ILE A 15 11.28 3.77 5.84
N ALA A 16 9.99 3.53 5.57
CA ALA A 16 9.43 3.69 4.23
C ALA A 16 9.34 5.17 3.83
N THR A 17 9.79 5.50 2.62
CA THR A 17 9.72 6.84 2.01
C THR A 17 8.77 6.89 0.82
N ALA A 18 8.54 5.76 0.15
CA ALA A 18 7.55 5.59 -0.89
C ALA A 18 7.17 4.12 -1.04
N TYR A 19 6.08 3.87 -1.76
CA TYR A 19 5.75 2.54 -2.25
C TYR A 19 5.18 2.65 -3.67
N SER A 20 5.35 1.59 -4.47
CA SER A 20 4.73 1.51 -5.80
C SER A 20 3.81 0.31 -5.87
N ILE A 21 2.70 0.47 -6.60
CA ILE A 21 1.76 -0.60 -6.89
C ILE A 21 1.59 -0.71 -8.39
N MET A 22 1.62 -1.94 -8.90
CA MET A 22 1.23 -2.23 -10.28
C MET A 22 -0.17 -2.85 -10.32
N HIS A 23 -1.08 -2.25 -11.09
CA HIS A 23 -2.38 -2.85 -11.38
C HIS A 23 -2.24 -4.16 -12.17
N GLY A 24 -3.26 -5.02 -12.13
CA GLY A 24 -3.27 -6.23 -12.96
C GLY A 24 -3.09 -5.89 -14.45
N SER A 25 -2.33 -6.72 -15.17
CA SER A 25 -2.03 -6.50 -16.59
C SER A 25 -3.13 -6.99 -17.55
N GLY A 26 -4.10 -7.78 -17.07
CA GLY A 26 -5.12 -8.40 -17.92
C GLY A 26 -6.37 -7.55 -18.20
N SER A 27 -6.59 -6.46 -17.46
CA SER A 27 -7.80 -5.63 -17.57
C SER A 27 -7.61 -4.27 -16.89
N SER A 28 -8.39 -3.26 -17.27
CA SER A 28 -8.55 -1.98 -16.55
C SER A 28 -9.65 -2.02 -15.48
N SER A 29 -10.43 -3.10 -15.45
CA SER A 29 -11.46 -3.34 -14.44
C SER A 29 -10.84 -3.68 -13.08
N ASN A 30 -11.58 -3.46 -12.01
CA ASN A 30 -11.14 -3.77 -10.64
C ASN A 30 -9.91 -2.99 -10.14
N ALA A 31 -9.52 -1.90 -10.80
CA ALA A 31 -8.51 -0.97 -10.31
C ALA A 31 -8.86 -0.47 -8.90
N MET A 32 -7.88 -0.45 -8.01
CA MET A 32 -8.11 -0.04 -6.62
C MET A 32 -8.49 1.45 -6.54
N ARG A 33 -9.36 1.77 -5.58
CA ARG A 33 -9.89 3.12 -5.36
C ARG A 33 -9.70 3.59 -3.93
N SER A 34 -10.09 2.77 -2.96
CA SER A 34 -9.99 3.11 -1.54
C SER A 34 -9.18 2.04 -0.80
N TRP A 35 -8.01 2.43 -0.30
CA TRP A 35 -7.10 1.54 0.42
C TRP A 35 -6.21 2.30 1.41
N ARG A 36 -5.63 1.55 2.34
CA ARG A 36 -4.57 2.02 3.24
C ARG A 36 -3.30 1.26 2.98
N PHE A 37 -2.19 1.99 2.98
CA PHE A 37 -0.86 1.43 3.13
C PHE A 37 -0.45 1.54 4.60
N GLU A 38 -0.11 0.42 5.22
CA GLU A 38 0.09 0.33 6.66
C GLU A 38 1.37 -0.41 7.03
N GLY A 39 1.98 -0.01 8.15
CA GLY A 39 3.18 -0.63 8.72
C GLY A 39 2.88 -1.30 10.07
N SER A 40 3.60 -2.36 10.40
CA SER A 40 3.51 -3.03 11.71
C SER A 40 4.85 -3.64 12.12
N ASN A 41 5.05 -3.81 13.43
CA ASN A 41 6.17 -4.56 14.01
C ASN A 41 5.72 -5.85 14.72
N ASN A 42 4.42 -6.13 14.80
CA ASN A 42 3.90 -7.29 15.53
C ASN A 42 2.74 -8.03 14.81
N LYS A 43 2.39 -7.64 13.58
CA LYS A 43 1.25 -8.14 12.77
C LYS A 43 -0.14 -7.91 13.36
N ASN A 44 -0.26 -7.44 14.60
CA ASN A 44 -1.54 -7.23 15.29
C ASN A 44 -1.96 -5.77 15.27
N SER A 45 -1.02 -4.87 15.57
CA SER A 45 -1.21 -3.42 15.58
C SER A 45 -0.63 -2.84 14.30
N TRP A 46 -1.43 -2.09 13.56
CA TRP A 46 -1.05 -1.49 12.28
C TRP A 46 -1.17 0.02 12.35
N ILE A 47 -0.16 0.71 11.84
CA ILE A 47 -0.15 2.17 11.71
C ILE A 47 -0.43 2.49 10.25
N THR A 48 -1.48 3.28 9.99
CA THR A 48 -1.74 3.79 8.66
C THR A 48 -0.66 4.78 8.26
N LEU A 49 0.14 4.38 7.27
CA LEU A 49 1.17 5.23 6.68
C LEU A 49 0.53 6.14 5.64
N ARG A 50 -0.35 5.62 4.77
CA ARG A 50 -1.07 6.46 3.79
C ARG A 50 -2.49 5.96 3.57
N GLU A 51 -3.43 6.87 3.43
CA GLU A 51 -4.82 6.58 3.10
C GLU A 51 -5.17 7.13 1.71
N HIS A 52 -5.89 6.31 0.94
CA HIS A 52 -6.46 6.66 -0.36
C HIS A 52 -7.96 6.48 -0.27
N LEU A 53 -8.70 7.50 -0.69
CA LEU A 53 -10.15 7.52 -0.74
C LEU A 53 -10.57 7.85 -2.17
N ASN A 54 -11.21 6.88 -2.85
CA ASN A 54 -11.66 6.99 -4.24
C ASN A 54 -10.59 7.52 -5.21
N ASP A 55 -9.33 7.09 -5.03
CA ASP A 55 -8.20 7.55 -5.84
C ASP A 55 -8.30 7.05 -7.29
N PRO A 56 -8.40 7.94 -8.29
CA PRO A 56 -8.61 7.56 -9.67
C PRO A 56 -7.31 7.31 -10.46
N ARG A 57 -6.12 7.39 -9.84
CA ARG A 57 -4.84 7.39 -10.57
C ARG A 57 -4.58 6.10 -11.36
N MET A 58 -4.91 4.93 -10.81
CA MET A 58 -4.80 3.65 -11.52
C MET A 58 -6.02 3.44 -12.42
N GLN A 59 -5.83 3.48 -13.73
CA GLN A 59 -6.91 3.31 -14.72
C GLN A 59 -6.58 2.34 -15.84
N THR A 60 -5.31 2.04 -16.07
CA THR A 60 -4.89 1.21 -17.22
C THR A 60 -4.27 -0.12 -16.78
N PRO A 61 -4.39 -1.19 -17.59
CA PRO A 61 -3.80 -2.47 -17.27
C PRO A 61 -2.29 -2.34 -17.10
N GLY A 62 -1.73 -2.95 -16.05
CA GLY A 62 -0.29 -2.93 -15.80
C GLY A 62 0.31 -1.57 -15.41
N GLN A 63 -0.53 -0.55 -15.18
CA GLN A 63 -0.07 0.75 -14.72
C GLN A 63 0.64 0.64 -13.38
N VAL A 64 1.79 1.31 -13.27
CA VAL A 64 2.54 1.47 -12.03
C VAL A 64 2.31 2.86 -11.50
N GLU A 65 1.86 2.96 -10.25
CA GLU A 65 1.77 4.22 -9.54
C GLU A 65 2.70 4.21 -8.34
N THR A 66 3.39 5.33 -8.11
CA THR A 66 4.31 5.52 -6.99
C THR A 66 3.76 6.58 -6.04
N PHE A 67 3.69 6.23 -4.76
CA PHE A 67 3.12 7.06 -3.72
C PHE A 67 4.17 7.38 -2.66
N PHE A 68 4.54 8.65 -2.57
CA PHE A 68 5.50 9.11 -1.58
C PHE A 68 4.86 9.35 -0.20
N LEU A 69 5.65 9.14 0.87
CA LEU A 69 5.22 9.26 2.27
C LEU A 69 5.74 10.55 2.94
N HIS A 70 6.44 11.41 2.20
CA HIS A 70 7.09 12.60 2.76
C HIS A 70 6.15 13.75 3.16
N ASN A 71 4.84 13.68 2.90
CA ASN A 71 3.86 14.75 3.21
C ASN A 71 2.80 14.34 4.26
N LEU A 72 3.12 13.37 5.12
CA LEU A 72 2.19 12.91 6.15
C LEU A 72 2.48 13.66 7.45
N ASP A 73 1.46 14.30 8.02
CA ASP A 73 1.50 15.21 9.18
C ASP A 73 2.01 14.58 10.49
N LYS A 74 2.51 13.35 10.47
CA LYS A 74 2.90 12.58 11.65
C LYS A 74 4.37 12.19 11.55
N GLU A 75 5.20 12.83 12.37
CA GLU A 75 6.63 12.54 12.56
C GLU A 75 6.91 11.04 12.79
N VAL A 76 6.00 10.33 13.49
CA VAL A 76 6.07 8.88 13.73
C VAL A 76 6.21 8.09 12.42
N THR A 77 5.52 8.52 11.36
CA THR A 77 5.52 7.86 10.05
C THR A 77 6.83 8.04 9.27
N ARG A 78 7.61 9.09 9.58
CA ARG A 78 8.84 9.44 8.85
C ARG A 78 10.10 8.76 9.39
N LEU A 79 10.10 8.38 10.68
CA LEU A 79 11.30 7.91 11.36
C LEU A 79 11.20 6.47 11.85
N GLN A 80 9.99 5.92 11.94
CA GLN A 80 9.80 4.56 12.44
C GLN A 80 10.06 3.51 11.35
N ALA A 81 10.93 2.56 11.67
CA ALA A 81 11.10 1.36 10.86
C ALA A 81 9.99 0.34 11.16
N PHE A 82 9.46 -0.28 10.11
CA PHE A 82 8.50 -1.38 10.21
C PHE A 82 9.05 -2.65 9.56
N ARG A 83 8.78 -3.80 10.17
CA ARG A 83 9.08 -5.13 9.59
C ARG A 83 8.01 -5.58 8.60
N TYR A 84 6.75 -5.27 8.90
CA TYR A 84 5.60 -5.72 8.12
C TYR A 84 4.95 -4.53 7.42
N PHE A 85 4.55 -4.74 6.18
CA PHE A 85 3.78 -3.77 5.40
C PHE A 85 2.55 -4.43 4.81
N ARG A 86 1.45 -3.70 4.69
CA ARG A 86 0.27 -4.19 3.97
C ARG A 86 -0.45 -3.12 3.18
N ILE A 87 -1.15 -3.58 2.15
CA ILE A 87 -2.24 -2.87 1.49
C ILE A 87 -3.54 -3.47 1.99
N LEU A 88 -4.39 -2.65 2.58
CA LEU A 88 -5.73 -3.02 3.05
C LEU A 88 -6.77 -2.25 2.26
N LEU A 89 -7.68 -2.93 1.56
CA LEU A 89 -8.82 -2.26 0.94
C LEU A 89 -9.76 -1.72 2.02
N THR A 90 -10.13 -0.46 1.89
CA THR A 90 -11.07 0.24 2.79
C THR A 90 -12.40 0.56 2.11
N GLY A 91 -12.49 0.34 0.80
CA GLY A 91 -13.73 0.44 0.03
C GLY A 91 -13.68 -0.44 -1.23
N PRO A 92 -14.74 -0.41 -2.04
CA PRO A 92 -14.79 -1.16 -3.29
C PRO A 92 -13.78 -0.60 -4.31
N ASN A 93 -13.43 -1.43 -5.28
CA ASN A 93 -12.61 -1.06 -6.44
C ASN A 93 -13.45 -0.35 -7.52
N SER A 94 -12.84 -0.02 -8.66
CA SER A 94 -13.49 0.69 -9.78
C SER A 94 -14.69 -0.03 -10.39
N SER A 95 -14.87 -1.32 -10.10
CA SER A 95 -15.99 -2.14 -10.56
C SER A 95 -16.99 -2.45 -9.43
N ASN A 96 -16.95 -1.69 -8.33
CA ASN A 96 -17.82 -1.86 -7.15
C ASN A 96 -17.66 -3.21 -6.42
N PHE A 97 -16.51 -3.87 -6.56
CA PHE A 97 -16.21 -5.11 -5.84
C PHE A 97 -15.14 -4.90 -4.76
N PHE A 98 -15.22 -5.66 -3.67
CA PHE A 98 -14.12 -5.77 -2.70
C PHE A 98 -13.11 -6.82 -3.17
N ARG A 99 -12.36 -6.50 -4.23
CA ARG A 99 -11.28 -7.35 -4.77
C ARG A 99 -10.00 -6.54 -4.92
N LEU A 100 -8.91 -7.07 -4.37
CA LEU A 100 -7.57 -6.48 -4.48
C LEU A 100 -6.92 -7.04 -5.74
N CYS A 101 -6.76 -6.19 -6.75
CA CYS A 101 -6.18 -6.54 -8.04
C CYS A 101 -4.88 -5.76 -8.27
N ALA A 102 -3.80 -6.26 -7.68
CA ALA A 102 -2.44 -5.76 -7.83
C ALA A 102 -1.49 -6.92 -8.12
N CYS A 103 -0.48 -6.69 -8.97
CA CYS A 103 0.51 -7.72 -9.33
C CYS A 103 1.90 -7.44 -8.77
N ARG A 104 2.20 -6.19 -8.39
CA ARG A 104 3.44 -5.82 -7.70
C ARG A 104 3.19 -4.84 -6.57
N LEU A 105 4.00 -5.01 -5.52
CA LEU A 105 4.18 -4.05 -4.44
C LEU A 105 5.69 -3.85 -4.27
N GLU A 106 6.15 -2.63 -4.45
CA GLU A 106 7.56 -2.24 -4.27
C GLU A 106 7.65 -1.27 -3.09
N LEU A 107 8.66 -1.47 -2.23
CA LEU A 107 8.86 -0.68 -1.03
C LEU A 107 10.19 0.06 -1.15
N TYR A 108 10.17 1.36 -0.85
CA TYR A 108 11.33 2.24 -0.93
C TYR A 108 11.56 2.91 0.42
N GLY A 109 12.81 3.02 0.83
CA GLY A 109 13.11 3.61 2.12
C GLY A 109 14.55 3.41 2.58
N ARG A 110 14.78 3.72 3.86
CA ARG A 110 16.06 3.52 4.52
C ARG A 110 16.00 2.26 5.39
N TYR A 111 17.04 1.44 5.31
CA TYR A 111 17.23 0.24 6.13
C TYR A 111 18.08 0.53 7.37
#